data_AF-A0A166VA94-F1
#
_entry.id   AF-A0A166VA94-F1
#
_cell.length_a   1.000
_cell.length_b   1.000
_cell.length_c   1.000
_cell.angle_alpha   90.00
_cell.angle_beta   90.00
_cell.angle_gamma   90.00
#
_symmetry.space_group_name_H-M   'P 1'
#
loop_
_entity.id
_entity.type
_entity.pdbx_description
1 polymer ?
#
loop_
_entity_poly.entity_id
_entity_poly.type
_entity_poly.pdbx_seq_one_letter_code
_entity_poly.pdbx_strand_id
1 'polypeptide(L)'
;MTGKDLGTSRIFKKGKAGGHIAHSAATSSFGNPHLESEPIAATEDLVGTGTACYRARMPDSDQWTFVVKFKWRWARERPGPHTYRHDLGSFLYVFLWTVITNHAESPPETSKLRQRSKGDWDDLAVRKSLDMDEIGFQSILPEFDPELRSLKPHAESLRKILFPLRAGATWIGTDSSPAVDDLYDGMIYAFESAVTSAAGK
;
A
#
# COMPACT_ATOMS: atom_id res chain seq x y z
N MET A 1 -7.83 -19.28 -11.01
CA MET A 1 -8.75 -18.31 -10.37
C MET A 1 -9.37 -17.42 -11.43
N THR A 2 -10.69 -17.23 -11.42
CA THR A 2 -11.40 -16.40 -12.41
C THR A 2 -11.70 -15.00 -11.84
N GLY A 3 -11.90 -13.99 -12.69
CA GLY A 3 -12.32 -12.65 -12.25
C GLY A 3 -13.69 -12.61 -11.54
N LYS A 4 -14.43 -13.72 -11.54
CA LYS A 4 -15.64 -13.89 -10.74
C LYS A 4 -15.32 -14.22 -9.28
N ASP A 5 -14.25 -14.99 -9.05
CA ASP A 5 -13.79 -15.41 -7.72
C ASP A 5 -13.10 -14.25 -6.95
N LEU A 6 -12.64 -13.24 -7.68
CA LEU A 6 -11.97 -12.04 -7.17
C LEU A 6 -12.92 -10.86 -6.91
N GLY A 7 -14.23 -11.02 -7.12
CA GLY A 7 -15.19 -9.90 -7.06
C GLY A 7 -14.96 -8.80 -8.10
N THR A 8 -14.05 -9.02 -9.06
CA THR A 8 -13.58 -8.02 -10.02
C THR A 8 -14.57 -7.72 -11.15
N SER A 9 -15.64 -8.49 -11.33
CA SER A 9 -16.54 -8.36 -12.50
C SER A 9 -17.33 -7.03 -12.63
N ARG A 10 -17.42 -6.21 -11.57
CA ARG A 10 -18.10 -4.89 -11.65
C ARG A 10 -17.15 -3.72 -11.92
N ILE A 11 -15.88 -3.88 -11.54
CA ILE A 11 -14.87 -2.81 -11.58
C ILE A 11 -13.82 -3.08 -12.65
N PHE A 12 -13.52 -4.32 -12.99
CA PHE A 12 -12.61 -4.66 -14.08
C PHE A 12 -13.36 -5.02 -15.33
N LYS A 13 -13.03 -4.33 -16.42
CA LYS A 13 -13.44 -4.72 -17.77
C LYS A 13 -12.20 -5.09 -18.58
N LYS A 14 -12.29 -6.18 -19.33
CA LYS A 14 -11.23 -6.61 -20.26
C LYS A 14 -11.53 -5.98 -21.62
N GLY A 15 -10.64 -5.10 -22.09
CA GLY A 15 -10.72 -4.46 -23.40
C GLY A 15 -9.71 -5.06 -24.38
N LYS A 16 -9.77 -4.63 -25.65
CA LYS A 16 -8.82 -5.06 -26.69
C LYS A 16 -7.35 -4.68 -26.41
N ALA A 17 -7.10 -3.76 -25.49
CA ALA A 17 -5.77 -3.25 -25.11
C ALA A 17 -5.30 -3.66 -23.70
N GLY A 18 -6.04 -4.52 -22.98
CA GLY A 18 -5.73 -4.90 -21.59
C GLY A 18 -6.91 -4.71 -20.62
N GLY A 19 -6.65 -4.87 -19.32
CA GLY A 19 -7.63 -4.63 -18.25
C GLY A 19 -7.79 -3.13 -17.95
N HIS A 20 -9.01 -2.66 -17.75
CA HIS A 20 -9.29 -1.28 -17.33
C HIS A 20 -10.30 -1.25 -16.18
N ILE A 21 -10.21 -0.20 -15.36
CA ILE A 21 -11.13 0.06 -14.26
C ILE A 21 -12.39 0.73 -14.82
N ALA A 22 -13.58 0.23 -14.48
CA ALA A 22 -14.86 0.86 -14.74
C ALA A 22 -15.47 1.29 -13.40
N HIS A 23 -15.52 2.59 -13.13
CA HIS A 23 -16.24 3.13 -11.98
C HIS A 23 -17.76 3.03 -12.21
N SER A 24 -18.53 2.66 -11.18
CA SER A 24 -20.01 2.72 -11.24
C SER A 24 -20.58 4.08 -10.81
N ALA A 25 -19.72 5.05 -10.49
CA ALA A 25 -20.13 6.39 -10.09
C ALA A 25 -19.21 7.42 -10.74
N ALA A 26 -19.82 8.39 -11.40
CA ALA A 26 -19.15 9.52 -12.02
C ALA A 26 -18.57 10.42 -10.93
N THR A 27 -17.28 10.28 -10.59
CA THR A 27 -16.59 11.23 -9.69
C THR A 27 -15.04 11.15 -9.70
N SER A 28 -14.39 10.64 -10.75
CA SER A 28 -12.95 10.92 -10.91
C SER A 28 -12.75 11.91 -12.07
N SER A 29 -12.13 13.05 -11.79
CA SER A 29 -11.60 14.00 -12.78
C SER A 29 -10.48 13.42 -13.65
N PHE A 30 -10.16 12.14 -13.46
CA PHE A 30 -8.95 11.45 -13.90
C PHE A 30 -9.20 10.35 -14.94
N GLY A 31 -10.45 10.14 -15.36
CA GLY A 31 -10.78 9.05 -16.28
C GLY A 31 -10.58 7.66 -15.67
N ASN A 32 -10.65 6.62 -16.51
CA ASN A 32 -10.52 5.22 -16.11
C ASN A 32 -9.10 4.72 -16.40
N PRO A 33 -8.22 4.55 -15.38
CA PRO A 33 -6.86 4.12 -15.63
C PRO A 33 -6.80 2.70 -16.21
N HIS A 34 -5.87 2.51 -17.13
CA HIS A 34 -5.52 1.20 -17.69
C HIS A 34 -4.55 0.52 -16.74
N LEU A 35 -4.74 -0.78 -16.54
CA LEU A 35 -3.91 -1.59 -15.66
C LEU A 35 -3.05 -2.52 -16.48
N GLU A 36 -1.82 -2.73 -16.02
CA GLU A 36 -0.96 -3.74 -16.59
C GLU A 36 -1.57 -5.13 -16.39
N SER A 37 -1.23 -6.07 -17.27
CA SER A 37 -1.82 -7.41 -17.24
C SER A 37 -1.47 -8.19 -15.98
N GLU A 38 -0.27 -7.98 -15.45
CA GLU A 38 0.23 -8.66 -14.26
C GLU A 38 0.40 -7.67 -13.08
N PRO A 39 0.11 -8.12 -11.85
CA PRO A 39 0.34 -7.31 -10.66
C PRO A 39 1.84 -7.19 -10.36
N ILE A 40 2.26 -6.02 -9.87
CA ILE A 40 3.62 -5.83 -9.31
C ILE A 40 3.77 -6.44 -7.92
N ALA A 41 2.64 -6.70 -7.25
CA ALA A 41 2.60 -7.46 -6.01
C ALA A 41 1.21 -8.10 -5.88
N ALA A 42 1.15 -9.41 -5.69
CA ALA A 42 -0.05 -10.12 -5.30
C ALA A 42 0.37 -11.14 -4.24
N THR A 43 -0.03 -10.92 -3.00
CA THR A 43 0.40 -11.80 -1.92
C THR A 43 -0.75 -11.96 -0.93
N GLU A 44 -1.00 -13.21 -0.55
CA GLU A 44 -1.97 -13.58 0.49
C GLU A 44 -1.54 -13.08 1.88
N ASP A 45 -0.28 -12.67 2.00
CA ASP A 45 0.50 -12.63 3.22
C ASP A 45 0.98 -11.21 3.60
N LEU A 46 0.99 -10.28 2.64
CA LEU A 46 1.64 -8.99 2.80
C LEU A 46 0.95 -8.07 3.81
N VAL A 47 -0.39 -8.08 3.81
CA VAL A 47 -1.21 -7.27 4.72
C VAL A 47 -2.49 -7.97 5.19
N GLY A 48 -2.67 -9.22 4.74
CA GLY A 48 -3.91 -9.98 4.84
C GLY A 48 -4.34 -10.47 3.46
N THR A 49 -5.13 -11.54 3.45
CA THR A 49 -5.63 -12.19 2.25
C THR A 49 -6.31 -11.20 1.29
N GLY A 50 -6.06 -11.33 -0.02
CA GLY A 50 -6.75 -10.55 -1.06
C GLY A 50 -6.23 -9.13 -1.30
N THR A 51 -4.91 -8.89 -1.21
CA THR A 51 -4.28 -7.63 -1.66
C THR A 51 -3.51 -7.84 -2.97
N ALA A 52 -3.73 -6.97 -3.95
CA ALA A 52 -2.96 -6.95 -5.20
C ALA A 52 -2.70 -5.51 -5.67
N CYS A 53 -1.50 -5.24 -6.18
CA CYS A 53 -1.10 -3.95 -6.71
C CYS A 53 -0.70 -4.08 -8.18
N TYR A 54 -1.14 -3.14 -9.01
CA TYR A 54 -0.86 -3.09 -10.44
C TYR A 54 -0.23 -1.77 -10.81
N ARG A 55 0.66 -1.78 -11.81
CA ARG A 55 0.98 -0.53 -12.50
C ARG A 55 -0.23 -0.07 -13.29
N ALA A 56 -0.40 1.25 -13.32
CA ALA A 56 -1.50 1.89 -13.99
C ALA A 56 -0.99 3.09 -14.81
N ARG A 57 -1.69 3.36 -15.90
CA ARG A 57 -1.51 4.56 -16.74
C ARG A 57 -2.86 5.22 -17.00
N MET A 58 -2.86 6.53 -17.18
CA MET A 58 -4.07 7.24 -17.57
C MET A 58 -4.42 6.97 -19.04
N PRO A 59 -5.69 7.12 -19.45
CA PRO A 59 -6.11 6.90 -20.84
C PRO A 59 -5.32 7.73 -21.87
N ASP A 60 -4.91 8.94 -21.49
CA ASP A 60 -4.18 9.93 -22.29
C ASP A 60 -2.66 9.84 -22.15
N SER A 61 -2.14 8.86 -21.41
CA SER A 61 -0.70 8.66 -21.18
C SER A 61 -0.26 7.25 -21.54
N ASP A 62 0.86 7.14 -22.24
CA ASP A 62 1.53 5.86 -22.50
C ASP A 62 2.50 5.44 -21.36
N GLN A 63 2.64 6.28 -20.33
CA GLN A 63 3.56 6.05 -19.22
C GLN A 63 2.87 5.40 -18.02
N TRP A 64 3.49 4.35 -17.47
CA TRP A 64 3.02 3.61 -16.29
C TRP A 64 3.44 4.29 -14.98
N THR A 65 2.86 5.45 -14.71
CA THR A 65 3.28 6.32 -13.59
C THR A 65 2.50 6.11 -12.30
N PHE A 66 1.47 5.26 -12.30
CA PHE A 66 0.59 5.06 -11.15
C PHE A 66 0.67 3.62 -10.64
N VAL A 67 0.35 3.44 -9.36
CA VAL A 67 0.11 2.12 -8.76
C VAL A 67 -1.32 2.08 -8.23
N VAL A 68 -2.11 1.12 -8.68
CA VAL A 68 -3.45 0.87 -8.15
C VAL A 68 -3.39 -0.34 -7.24
N LYS A 69 -3.77 -0.13 -5.98
CA LYS A 69 -3.88 -1.18 -4.97
C LYS A 69 -5.34 -1.60 -4.80
N PHE A 70 -5.58 -2.88 -4.97
CA PHE A 70 -6.83 -3.56 -4.64
C PHE A 70 -6.71 -4.27 -3.31
N LYS A 71 -7.78 -4.21 -2.54
CA LYS A 71 -7.96 -4.99 -1.32
C LYS A 71 -9.41 -5.47 -1.27
N TRP A 72 -9.61 -6.77 -1.18
CA TRP A 72 -10.95 -7.36 -1.04
C TRP A 72 -11.03 -8.28 0.18
N ARG A 73 -12.24 -8.49 0.68
CA ARG A 73 -12.52 -9.46 1.75
C ARG A 73 -12.89 -10.81 1.16
N TRP A 74 -12.44 -11.89 1.80
CA TRP A 74 -13.21 -13.12 1.76
C TRP A 74 -14.46 -12.95 2.62
N ALA A 75 -15.60 -13.44 2.14
CA ALA A 75 -16.89 -13.36 2.85
C ALA A 75 -16.89 -14.00 4.26
N ARG A 76 -15.81 -14.70 4.62
CA ARG A 76 -15.63 -15.41 5.90
C ARG A 76 -14.64 -14.76 6.86
N GLU A 77 -13.96 -13.67 6.48
CA GLU A 77 -12.97 -13.03 7.34
C GLU A 77 -13.40 -11.64 7.87
N ARG A 78 -13.28 -11.53 9.20
CA ARG A 78 -13.26 -10.34 10.09
C ARG A 78 -14.60 -9.73 10.53
N PRO A 79 -14.86 -9.66 11.85
CA PRO A 79 -15.70 -8.63 12.46
C PRO A 79 -14.90 -7.32 12.59
N GLY A 80 -15.43 -6.21 12.07
CA GLY A 80 -14.86 -4.86 12.25
C GLY A 80 -14.98 -3.95 11.02
N PRO A 81 -15.21 -2.64 11.19
CA PRO A 81 -15.26 -1.68 10.07
C PRO A 81 -13.87 -1.47 9.46
N HIS A 82 -13.78 -1.43 8.12
CA HIS A 82 -12.57 -0.93 7.46
C HIS A 82 -12.49 0.58 7.65
N THR A 83 -11.31 1.05 8.05
CA THR A 83 -11.02 2.48 8.19
C THR A 83 -10.02 2.92 7.14
N TYR A 84 -10.10 4.18 6.72
CA TYR A 84 -9.13 4.80 5.81
C TYR A 84 -7.68 4.63 6.29
N ARG A 85 -7.45 4.70 7.62
CA ARG A 85 -6.14 4.45 8.24
C ARG A 85 -5.65 3.02 8.07
N HIS A 86 -6.54 2.04 8.16
CA HIS A 86 -6.18 0.66 7.88
C HIS A 86 -5.72 0.50 6.42
N ASP A 87 -6.36 1.18 5.47
CA ASP A 87 -6.01 1.10 4.05
C ASP A 87 -4.69 1.78 3.73
N LEU A 88 -4.47 2.98 4.29
CA LEU A 88 -3.22 3.74 4.16
C LEU A 88 -2.05 3.09 4.90
N GLY A 89 -2.27 2.60 6.13
CA GLY A 89 -1.29 1.79 6.85
C GLY A 89 -0.92 0.53 6.06
N SER A 90 -1.91 -0.14 5.49
CA SER A 90 -1.68 -1.26 4.58
C SER A 90 -0.89 -0.88 3.33
N PHE A 91 -1.01 0.36 2.87
CA PHE A 91 -0.28 0.83 1.69
C PHE A 91 1.20 1.09 2.03
N LEU A 92 1.51 1.64 3.21
CA LEU A 92 2.89 1.74 3.68
C LEU A 92 3.59 0.37 3.72
N TYR A 93 2.90 -0.67 4.21
CA TYR A 93 3.47 -2.02 4.23
C TYR A 93 3.80 -2.56 2.84
N VAL A 94 2.94 -2.30 1.85
CA VAL A 94 3.19 -2.66 0.45
C VAL A 94 4.41 -1.90 -0.06
N PHE A 95 4.48 -0.60 0.18
CA PHE A 95 5.61 0.23 -0.22
C PHE A 95 6.93 -0.31 0.36
N LEU A 96 6.98 -0.59 1.67
CA LEU A 96 8.16 -1.16 2.32
C LEU A 96 8.57 -2.50 1.69
N TRP A 97 7.60 -3.38 1.43
CA TRP A 97 7.88 -4.65 0.78
C TRP A 97 8.44 -4.47 -0.61
N THR A 98 7.82 -3.64 -1.46
CA THR A 98 8.31 -3.39 -2.82
C THR A 98 9.74 -2.86 -2.79
N VAL A 99 10.06 -1.95 -1.87
CA VAL A 99 11.41 -1.37 -1.77
C VAL A 99 12.45 -2.36 -1.21
N ILE A 100 12.07 -3.21 -0.24
CA ILE A 100 12.98 -4.19 0.36
C ILE A 100 13.20 -5.40 -0.56
N THR A 101 12.18 -5.79 -1.31
CA THR A 101 12.28 -6.90 -2.26
C THR A 101 12.90 -6.52 -3.60
N ASN A 102 12.93 -5.21 -3.93
CA ASN A 102 13.28 -4.72 -5.26
C ASN A 102 12.58 -5.53 -6.37
N HIS A 103 11.25 -5.64 -6.26
CA HIS A 103 10.39 -6.42 -7.18
C HIS A 103 10.54 -7.95 -7.14
N ALA A 104 11.38 -8.51 -6.27
CA ALA A 104 11.38 -9.95 -6.04
C ALA A 104 10.08 -10.44 -5.37
N GLU A 105 9.73 -11.70 -5.60
CA GLU A 105 8.53 -12.30 -5.00
C GLU A 105 8.57 -12.35 -3.47
N SER A 106 9.77 -12.40 -2.88
CA SER A 106 9.94 -12.52 -1.44
C SER A 106 11.14 -11.72 -0.93
N PRO A 107 11.03 -11.14 0.27
CA PRO A 107 12.13 -10.42 0.90
C PRO A 107 13.26 -11.37 1.32
N PRO A 108 14.46 -10.83 1.63
CA PRO A 108 15.59 -11.61 2.10
C PRO A 108 15.22 -12.55 3.27
N GLU A 109 15.92 -13.68 3.42
CA GLU A 109 15.61 -14.66 4.49
C GLU A 109 15.68 -14.06 5.89
N THR A 110 16.57 -13.09 6.08
CA THR A 110 16.76 -12.35 7.34
C THR A 110 15.75 -11.22 7.56
N SER A 111 14.87 -10.95 6.58
CA SER A 111 13.95 -9.82 6.64
C SER A 111 12.86 -10.02 7.68
N LYS A 112 12.60 -8.97 8.47
CA LYS A 112 11.48 -8.94 9.41
C LYS A 112 10.13 -9.06 8.69
N LEU A 113 10.07 -8.69 7.41
CA LEU A 113 8.87 -8.79 6.59
C LEU A 113 8.39 -10.24 6.41
N ARG A 114 9.27 -11.25 6.45
CA ARG A 114 8.89 -12.68 6.32
C ARG A 114 8.07 -13.18 7.50
N GLN A 115 8.21 -12.56 8.66
CA GLN A 115 7.49 -12.96 9.87
C GLN A 115 6.08 -12.35 9.93
N ARG A 116 5.71 -11.54 8.93
CA ARG A 116 4.43 -10.80 8.91
C ARG A 116 3.24 -11.58 8.38
N SER A 117 3.45 -12.82 7.93
CA SER A 117 2.37 -13.77 7.59
C SER A 117 2.34 -15.03 8.45
N LYS A 118 3.20 -15.10 9.48
CA LYS A 118 3.28 -16.23 10.41
C LYS A 118 2.73 -15.84 11.79
N GLY A 119 1.77 -16.60 12.29
CA GLY A 119 1.15 -16.42 13.60
C GLY A 119 -0.35 -16.19 13.53
N ASP A 120 -0.98 -16.10 14.69
CA ASP A 120 -2.40 -15.73 14.78
C ASP A 120 -2.61 -14.21 14.67
N TRP A 121 -3.86 -13.77 14.70
CA TRP A 121 -4.22 -12.37 14.47
C TRP A 121 -3.66 -11.41 15.52
N ASP A 122 -3.63 -11.83 16.79
CA ASP A 122 -3.20 -10.98 17.90
C ASP A 122 -1.68 -10.81 17.83
N ASP A 123 -0.96 -11.89 17.56
CA ASP A 123 0.48 -11.87 17.30
C ASP A 123 0.85 -10.94 16.13
N LEU A 124 0.07 -11.01 15.04
CA LEU A 124 0.29 -10.17 13.85
C LEU A 124 0.00 -8.69 14.14
N ALA A 125 -1.04 -8.38 14.89
CA ALA A 125 -1.39 -7.01 15.26
C ALA A 125 -0.31 -6.37 16.16
N VAL A 126 0.15 -7.11 17.18
CA VAL A 126 1.23 -6.65 18.08
C VAL A 126 2.51 -6.42 17.29
N ARG A 127 2.93 -7.38 16.45
CA ARG A 127 4.15 -7.26 15.65
C ARG A 127 4.10 -6.08 14.70
N LYS A 128 2.97 -5.89 14.00
CA LYS A 128 2.76 -4.74 13.11
C LYS A 128 2.81 -3.41 13.86
N SER A 129 2.28 -3.36 15.07
CA SER A 129 2.34 -2.17 15.92
C SER A 129 3.78 -1.84 16.35
N LEU A 130 4.54 -2.85 16.77
CA LEU A 130 5.96 -2.68 17.16
C LEU A 130 6.81 -2.25 15.96
N ASP A 131 6.59 -2.84 14.79
CA ASP A 131 7.27 -2.44 13.56
C ASP A 131 7.03 -0.97 13.17
N MET A 132 5.90 -0.40 13.58
CA MET A 132 5.53 0.99 13.29
C MET A 132 5.91 1.95 14.43
N ASP A 133 6.42 1.48 15.56
CA ASP A 133 7.03 2.35 16.55
C ASP A 133 8.36 2.94 16.06
N GLU A 134 8.91 3.91 16.78
CA GLU A 134 10.11 4.62 16.32
C GLU A 134 11.33 3.70 16.21
N ILE A 135 11.51 2.79 17.17
CA ILE A 135 12.66 1.88 17.23
C ILE A 135 12.49 0.75 16.22
N GLY A 136 11.30 0.16 16.19
CA GLY A 136 10.93 -0.89 15.24
C GLY A 136 11.07 -0.41 13.81
N PHE A 137 10.59 0.79 13.49
CA PHE A 137 10.69 1.31 12.14
C PHE A 137 12.13 1.58 11.71
N GLN A 138 12.97 2.14 12.59
CA GLN A 138 14.40 2.33 12.31
C GLN A 138 15.13 1.02 12.01
N SER A 139 14.69 -0.08 12.61
CA SER A 139 15.27 -1.40 12.34
C SER A 139 14.91 -1.99 10.97
N ILE A 140 13.86 -1.48 10.30
CA ILE A 140 13.44 -1.91 8.95
C ILE A 140 14.26 -1.19 7.87
N LEU A 141 14.62 0.08 8.08
CA LEU A 141 15.32 0.88 7.08
C LEU A 141 16.62 0.24 6.57
N PRO A 142 17.45 -0.45 7.37
CA PRO A 142 18.61 -1.17 6.86
C PRO A 142 18.30 -2.24 5.81
N GLU A 143 17.08 -2.77 5.77
CA GLU A 143 16.67 -3.81 4.80
C GLU A 143 16.40 -3.27 3.39
N PHE A 144 16.37 -1.94 3.20
CA PHE A 144 16.15 -1.34 1.88
C PHE A 144 17.23 -1.77 0.91
N ASP A 145 16.81 -2.17 -0.28
CA ASP A 145 17.72 -2.48 -1.38
C ASP A 145 18.70 -1.30 -1.62
N PRO A 146 20.00 -1.57 -1.85
CA PRO A 146 20.98 -0.52 -2.10
C PRO A 146 20.58 0.49 -3.19
N GLU A 147 19.90 0.05 -4.25
CA GLU A 147 19.43 0.90 -5.36
C GLU A 147 18.33 1.87 -4.91
N LEU A 148 17.54 1.47 -3.91
CA LEU A 148 16.39 2.20 -3.40
C LEU A 148 16.63 2.86 -2.04
N ARG A 149 17.89 2.89 -1.57
CA ARG A 149 18.29 3.50 -0.29
C ARG A 149 17.88 4.97 -0.18
N SER A 150 17.79 5.67 -1.30
CA SER A 150 17.34 7.07 -1.37
C SER A 150 15.90 7.28 -0.90
N LEU A 151 15.07 6.23 -0.85
CA LEU A 151 13.67 6.28 -0.42
C LEU A 151 13.47 6.22 1.10
N LYS A 152 14.53 5.99 1.90
CA LYS A 152 14.42 5.91 3.37
C LYS A 152 13.75 7.14 4.01
N PRO A 153 14.14 8.39 3.67
CA PRO A 153 13.51 9.58 4.27
C PRO A 153 12.02 9.68 3.91
N HIS A 154 11.64 9.23 2.72
CA HIS A 154 10.24 9.18 2.30
C HIS A 154 9.47 8.14 3.10
N ALA A 155 10.02 6.94 3.31
CA ALA A 155 9.42 5.91 4.17
C ALA A 155 9.18 6.41 5.60
N GLU A 156 10.15 7.13 6.17
CA GLU A 156 10.03 7.75 7.49
C GLU A 156 8.94 8.82 7.54
N SER A 157 8.83 9.63 6.48
CA SER A 157 7.76 10.63 6.35
C SER A 157 6.38 9.98 6.37
N LEU A 158 6.17 8.94 5.55
CA LEU A 158 4.92 8.18 5.52
C LEU A 158 4.60 7.57 6.89
N ARG A 159 5.59 7.00 7.59
CA ARG A 159 5.41 6.46 8.94
C ARG A 159 4.97 7.55 9.91
N LYS A 160 5.60 8.73 9.90
CA LYS A 160 5.25 9.84 10.81
C LYS A 160 3.83 10.36 10.58
N ILE A 161 3.41 10.43 9.32
CA ILE A 161 2.04 10.83 8.93
C ILE A 161 1.01 9.81 9.44
N LEU A 162 1.26 8.52 9.23
CA LEU A 162 0.32 7.46 9.56
C LEU A 162 0.29 7.13 11.06
N PHE A 163 1.44 7.17 11.71
CA PHE A 163 1.66 6.74 13.09
C PHE A 163 2.31 7.86 13.91
N PRO A 164 1.62 9.01 14.08
CA PRO A 164 2.16 10.14 14.81
C PRO A 164 2.36 9.78 16.29
N LEU A 165 3.33 10.44 16.92
CA LEU A 165 3.50 10.35 18.37
C LEU A 165 2.41 11.19 19.04
N ARG A 166 1.59 10.57 19.89
CA ARG A 166 0.63 11.26 20.77
C ARG A 166 0.95 10.86 22.21
N ALA A 167 1.17 11.85 23.08
CA ALA A 167 1.55 11.63 24.48
C ALA A 167 2.77 10.68 24.66
N GLY A 168 3.77 10.79 23.77
CA GLY A 168 5.00 9.99 23.83
C GLY A 168 4.86 8.54 23.32
N ALA A 169 3.68 8.13 22.86
CA ALA A 169 3.46 6.81 22.28
C ALA A 169 3.05 6.90 20.80
N THR A 170 3.42 5.86 20.04
CA THR A 170 2.96 5.70 18.65
C THR A 170 1.46 5.50 18.65
N TRP A 171 0.73 6.41 18.01
CA TRP A 171 -0.72 6.33 17.96
C TRP A 171 -1.20 5.49 16.77
N ILE A 172 -2.07 4.51 17.06
CA ILE A 172 -2.60 3.51 16.12
C ILE A 172 -4.14 3.58 15.97
N GLY A 173 -4.76 4.61 16.54
CA GLY A 173 -6.22 4.78 16.53
C GLY A 173 -6.76 5.26 15.18
N THR A 174 -8.07 5.50 15.13
CA THR A 174 -8.73 6.13 13.98
C THR A 174 -9.60 7.29 14.43
N ASP A 175 -9.33 8.48 13.89
CA ASP A 175 -10.15 9.67 14.09
C ASP A 175 -11.29 9.66 13.04
N SER A 176 -12.38 10.37 13.28
CA SER A 176 -13.45 10.59 12.30
C SER A 176 -13.19 11.87 11.49
N SER A 177 -13.96 12.09 10.41
CA SER A 177 -13.93 13.32 9.60
C SER A 177 -13.95 14.59 10.50
N PRO A 178 -13.14 15.63 10.21
CA PRO A 178 -12.38 15.91 8.98
C PRO A 178 -10.96 15.32 8.89
N ALA A 179 -10.50 14.55 9.89
CA ALA A 179 -9.15 13.97 9.93
C ALA A 179 -8.86 12.88 8.87
N VAL A 180 -9.78 12.66 7.94
CA VAL A 180 -9.64 11.75 6.80
C VAL A 180 -8.89 12.46 5.69
N ASP A 181 -9.36 13.63 5.27
CA ASP A 181 -8.83 14.38 4.14
C ASP A 181 -7.38 14.82 4.43
N ASP A 182 -7.13 15.38 5.61
CA ASP A 182 -5.79 15.76 6.07
C ASP A 182 -4.77 14.61 5.98
N LEU A 183 -5.21 13.38 6.25
CA LEU A 183 -4.33 12.21 6.20
C LEU A 183 -4.02 11.80 4.76
N TYR A 184 -5.00 11.86 3.86
CA TYR A 184 -4.77 11.60 2.44
C TYR A 184 -3.90 12.68 1.82
N ASP A 185 -4.18 13.95 2.09
CA ASP A 185 -3.41 15.09 1.58
C ASP A 185 -1.97 15.04 2.07
N GLY A 186 -1.75 14.69 3.35
CA GLY A 186 -0.40 14.48 3.89
C GLY A 186 0.35 13.34 3.18
N MET A 187 -0.31 12.23 2.90
CA MET A 187 0.28 11.11 2.15
C MET A 187 0.62 11.53 0.71
N ILE A 188 -0.30 12.19 0.00
CA ILE A 188 -0.10 12.67 -1.37
C ILE A 188 1.08 13.64 -1.42
N TYR A 189 1.09 14.64 -0.54
CA TYR A 189 2.16 15.63 -0.44
C TYR A 189 3.54 14.98 -0.22
N ALA A 190 3.62 13.94 0.62
CA ALA A 190 4.86 13.21 0.85
C ALA A 190 5.39 12.54 -0.43
N PHE A 191 4.51 11.99 -1.27
CA PHE A 191 4.88 11.40 -2.57
C PHE A 191 5.31 12.46 -3.56
N GLU A 192 4.52 13.53 -3.72
CA GLU A 192 4.85 14.63 -4.62
C GLU A 192 6.21 15.25 -4.27
N SER A 193 6.46 15.49 -2.98
CA SER A 193 7.73 16.01 -2.49
C SER A 193 8.91 15.08 -2.83
N ALA A 194 8.72 13.76 -2.70
CA ALA A 194 9.75 12.78 -3.05
C ALA A 194 10.01 12.72 -4.56
N VAL A 195 8.96 12.80 -5.37
CA VAL A 195 9.07 12.84 -6.84
C VAL A 195 9.81 14.10 -7.31
N THR A 196 9.45 15.28 -6.80
CA THR A 196 10.14 16.53 -7.13
C THR A 196 11.62 16.48 -6.73
N SER A 197 11.92 15.91 -5.56
CA SER A 197 13.31 15.74 -5.08
C SER A 197 14.12 14.75 -5.92
N ALA A 198 13.47 13.79 -6.58
CA ALA A 198 14.10 12.84 -7.48
C ALA A 198 14.31 13.43 -8.89
N ALA A 199 13.38 14.26 -9.38
CA ALA A 199 13.45 14.88 -10.70
C ALA A 199 14.47 16.04 -10.79
N GLY A 200 14.89 16.59 -9.65
CA GLY A 200 15.92 17.63 -9.57
C GLY A 200 17.37 17.10 -9.49
N LYS A 201 17.58 15.79 -9.65
CA LYS A 201 18.89 15.13 -9.67
C LYS A 201 19.24 14.69 -11.09
#